data_AF-A0A7S4QKJ2-F1
#
_entry.id   AF-A0A7S4QKJ2-F1
#
_cell.length_a   1.000
_cell.length_b   1.000
_cell.length_c   1.000
_cell.angle_alpha   90.00
_cell.angle_beta   90.00
_cell.angle_gamma   90.00
#
_symmetry.space_group_name_H-M   'P 1'
#
loop_
_entity.id
_entity.type
_entity.pdbx_description
1 polymer ?
#
loop_
_entity_poly.entity_id
_entity_poly.type
_entity_poly.pdbx_seq_one_letter_code
_entity_poly.pdbx_strand_id
1 'polypeptide(L)'
;GPAAGEGRVRCPVGVPQREKAIRVYYSFIFRDEFDLLAVLMAELFNVVDSFVILESGKTFRGDGKPMYLDSELMRYSDQALKLHRLEVGVPAYCMADFGHCMEVLRGTATQYAALRLRPEHRMQGDDLIVLAEADEILSAETVLQLKHCRFRTPVLFGLQR
;
A
#
# COMPACT_ATOMS: atom_id res chain seq x y z
N GLY A 1 3.44 -21.87 -13.35
CA GLY A 1 2.13 -21.77 -14.04
C GLY A 1 1.56 -20.39 -13.77
N PRO A 2 0.67 -19.84 -14.63
CA PRO A 2 0.05 -18.56 -14.36
C PRO A 2 -0.74 -18.67 -13.04
N ALA A 3 -0.61 -17.65 -12.18
CA ALA A 3 -1.27 -17.61 -10.89
C ALA A 3 -2.80 -17.63 -11.09
N ALA A 4 -3.48 -18.50 -10.34
CA ALA A 4 -4.93 -18.60 -10.35
C ALA A 4 -5.55 -17.26 -9.93
N GLY A 5 -6.06 -16.49 -10.88
CA GLY A 5 -6.65 -15.17 -10.61
C GLY A 5 -6.84 -14.27 -11.84
N GLU A 6 -6.11 -14.50 -12.92
CA GLU A 6 -6.26 -13.74 -14.18
C GLU A 6 -7.47 -14.21 -15.00
N GLY A 7 -8.67 -14.17 -14.41
CA GLY A 7 -9.88 -14.00 -15.20
C GLY A 7 -9.77 -12.71 -16.02
N ARG A 8 -10.41 -12.65 -17.19
CA ARG A 8 -10.34 -11.47 -18.07
C ARG A 8 -10.92 -10.25 -17.34
N VAL A 9 -10.06 -9.43 -16.74
CA VAL A 9 -10.46 -8.22 -16.00
C VAL A 9 -11.21 -7.28 -16.94
N ARG A 10 -12.41 -6.85 -16.52
CA ARG A 10 -13.27 -5.97 -17.30
C ARG A 10 -13.05 -4.53 -16.85
N CYS A 11 -12.62 -3.67 -17.76
CA CYS A 11 -12.47 -2.24 -17.47
C CYS A 11 -13.84 -1.53 -17.44
N PRO A 12 -14.00 -0.52 -16.57
CA PRO A 12 -15.19 0.34 -16.57
C PRO A 12 -15.41 1.02 -17.93
N VAL A 13 -16.66 1.40 -18.20
CA VAL A 13 -17.02 2.10 -19.45
C VAL A 13 -16.20 3.38 -19.59
N GLY A 14 -15.59 3.58 -20.75
CA GLY A 14 -14.76 4.75 -21.04
C GLY A 14 -13.33 4.68 -20.49
N VAL A 15 -12.96 3.60 -19.76
CA VAL A 15 -11.60 3.37 -19.29
C VAL A 15 -10.93 2.33 -20.20
N PRO A 16 -9.90 2.69 -20.99
CA PRO A 16 -9.23 1.76 -21.88
C PRO A 16 -8.52 0.63 -21.12
N GLN A 17 -8.51 -0.57 -21.69
CA GLN A 17 -7.66 -1.66 -21.20
C GLN A 17 -6.19 -1.38 -21.53
N ARG A 18 -5.28 -1.77 -20.64
CA ARG A 18 -3.83 -1.74 -20.87
C ARG A 18 -3.42 -2.94 -21.73
N GLU A 19 -2.44 -2.73 -22.61
CA GLU A 19 -1.81 -3.81 -23.37
C GLU A 19 -1.09 -4.81 -22.46
N LYS A 20 -0.49 -4.32 -21.37
CA LYS A 20 0.18 -5.10 -20.33
C LYS A 20 -0.24 -4.60 -18.95
N ALA A 21 -0.43 -5.54 -18.02
CA ALA A 21 -0.63 -5.20 -16.62
C ALA A 21 0.58 -4.43 -16.05
N ILE A 22 0.30 -3.39 -15.28
CA ILE A 22 1.32 -2.65 -14.52
C ILE A 22 1.39 -3.18 -13.07
N ARG A 23 2.43 -2.78 -12.34
CA ARG A 23 2.51 -3.10 -10.91
C ARG A 23 1.71 -2.09 -10.09
N VAL A 24 1.08 -2.59 -9.04
CA VAL A 24 0.43 -1.78 -8.01
C VAL A 24 1.14 -2.01 -6.68
N TYR A 25 1.59 -0.89 -6.11
CA TYR A 25 2.15 -0.79 -4.77
C TYR A 25 1.03 -0.37 -3.83
N TYR A 26 0.87 -1.05 -2.69
CA TYR A 26 -0.12 -0.68 -1.68
C TYR A 26 0.59 -0.17 -0.44
N SER A 27 0.37 1.10 -0.10
CA SER A 27 1.02 1.76 1.02
C SER A 27 0.01 2.11 2.10
N PHE A 28 0.36 1.81 3.35
CA PHE A 28 -0.41 2.20 4.53
C PHE A 28 0.51 2.33 5.75
N ILE A 29 0.02 3.01 6.78
CA ILE A 29 0.70 3.17 8.06
C ILE A 29 0.12 2.19 9.06
N PHE A 30 0.96 1.33 9.63
CA PHE A 30 0.61 0.37 10.66
C PHE A 30 0.79 0.99 12.05
N ARG A 31 -0.27 0.95 12.87
CA ARG A 31 -0.28 1.57 14.21
C ARG A 31 -0.27 0.55 15.34
N ASP A 32 -1.14 -0.44 15.24
CA ASP A 32 -1.34 -1.58 16.16
C ASP A 32 -2.63 -2.34 15.77
N GLU A 33 -3.10 -2.17 14.53
CA GLU A 33 -4.39 -2.64 14.06
C GLU A 33 -4.23 -4.04 13.45
N PHE A 34 -3.90 -5.01 14.31
CA PHE A 34 -3.60 -6.40 13.92
C PHE A 34 -4.70 -7.04 13.07
N ASP A 35 -5.96 -6.84 13.45
CA ASP A 35 -7.09 -7.40 12.74
C ASP A 35 -7.25 -6.77 11.35
N LEU A 36 -7.04 -5.46 11.22
CA LEU A 36 -7.07 -4.78 9.92
C LEU A 36 -5.94 -5.25 9.02
N LEU A 37 -4.74 -5.44 9.55
CA LEU A 37 -3.63 -6.03 8.80
C LEU A 37 -3.98 -7.42 8.29
N ALA A 38 -4.61 -8.27 9.12
CA ALA A 38 -5.03 -9.60 8.71
C ALA A 38 -6.09 -9.56 7.59
N VAL A 39 -7.09 -8.69 7.69
CA VAL A 39 -8.11 -8.50 6.64
C VAL A 39 -7.48 -7.97 5.35
N LEU A 40 -6.62 -6.97 5.44
CA LEU A 40 -5.93 -6.36 4.30
C LEU A 40 -5.07 -7.40 3.57
N MET A 41 -4.29 -8.20 4.30
CA MET A 41 -3.49 -9.26 3.71
C MET A 41 -4.36 -10.36 3.12
N ALA A 42 -5.46 -10.77 3.77
CA ALA A 42 -6.38 -11.76 3.21
C ALA A 42 -6.97 -11.30 1.86
N GLU A 43 -7.35 -10.03 1.74
CA GLU A 43 -7.99 -9.47 0.55
C GLU A 43 -6.98 -9.18 -0.58
N LEU A 44 -5.87 -8.52 -0.25
CA LEU A 44 -5.03 -7.86 -1.26
C LEU A 44 -3.76 -8.60 -1.62
N PHE A 45 -3.33 -9.56 -0.81
CA PHE A 45 -2.01 -10.16 -0.96
C PHE A 45 -1.80 -10.83 -2.31
N ASN A 46 -2.83 -11.45 -2.89
CA ASN A 46 -2.70 -12.13 -4.18
C ASN A 46 -2.72 -11.18 -5.39
N VAL A 47 -3.14 -9.92 -5.23
CA VAL A 47 -3.33 -8.99 -6.34
C VAL A 47 -2.34 -7.82 -6.33
N VAL A 48 -1.83 -7.44 -5.16
CA VAL A 48 -0.81 -6.39 -4.99
C VAL A 48 0.60 -6.93 -5.29
N ASP A 49 1.40 -6.15 -6.00
CA ASP A 49 2.77 -6.55 -6.38
C ASP A 49 3.80 -6.24 -5.28
N SER A 50 3.58 -5.16 -4.52
CA SER A 50 4.42 -4.73 -3.41
C SER A 50 3.61 -3.99 -2.34
N PHE A 51 3.83 -4.29 -1.07
CA PHE A 51 3.34 -3.53 0.06
C PHE A 51 4.45 -2.63 0.60
N VAL A 52 4.13 -1.37 0.85
CA VAL A 52 5.03 -0.40 1.50
C VAL A 52 4.41 -0.03 2.84
N ILE A 53 4.91 -0.62 3.92
CA ILE A 53 4.25 -0.57 5.22
C ILE A 53 5.08 0.27 6.17
N LEU A 54 4.51 1.37 6.63
CA LEU A 54 5.19 2.31 7.52
C LEU A 54 4.82 1.99 8.97
N GLU A 55 5.79 1.95 9.87
CA GLU A 55 5.53 1.89 11.31
C GLU A 55 6.39 2.92 12.04
N SER A 56 5.82 3.60 13.04
CA SER A 56 6.59 4.47 13.93
C SER A 56 6.73 3.88 15.33
N GLY A 57 7.87 4.14 15.97
CA GLY A 57 8.06 3.87 17.41
C GLY A 57 7.40 4.89 18.33
N LYS A 58 6.60 5.81 17.79
CA LYS A 58 5.83 6.79 18.55
C LYS A 58 4.36 6.75 18.20
N THR A 59 3.52 7.05 19.19
CA THR A 59 2.11 7.39 18.97
C THR A 59 2.00 8.80 18.37
N PHE A 60 0.82 9.19 17.90
CA PHE A 60 0.58 10.56 17.44
C PHE A 60 0.70 11.60 18.56
N ARG A 61 0.65 11.19 19.82
CA ARG A 61 0.90 12.06 21.00
C ARG A 61 2.39 12.14 21.36
N GLY A 62 3.26 11.49 20.58
CA GLY A 62 4.71 11.48 20.78
C GLY A 62 5.20 10.48 21.82
N ASP A 63 4.30 9.77 22.49
CA ASP A 63 4.64 8.72 23.45
C ASP A 63 5.31 7.54 22.74
N GLY A 64 6.28 6.89 23.38
CA GLY A 64 6.91 5.70 22.82
C GLY A 64 5.89 4.56 22.70
N LYS A 65 5.90 3.86 21.55
CA LYS A 65 5.15 2.61 21.36
C LYS A 65 6.09 1.48 20.93
N PRO A 66 5.82 0.23 21.35
CA PRO A 66 6.52 -0.92 20.80
C PRO A 66 6.28 -1.04 19.29
N MET A 67 7.27 -1.62 18.60
CA MET A 67 7.19 -1.94 17.18
C MET A 67 6.70 -3.38 17.04
N TYR A 68 5.57 -3.60 16.35
CA TYR A 68 4.97 -4.92 16.19
C TYR A 68 5.03 -5.45 14.76
N LEU A 69 5.36 -4.61 13.78
CA LEU A 69 5.20 -4.97 12.38
C LEU A 69 6.06 -6.18 11.98
N ASP A 70 7.32 -6.27 12.42
CA ASP A 70 8.18 -7.41 12.06
C ASP A 70 7.59 -8.74 12.51
N SER A 71 7.17 -8.83 13.78
CA SER A 71 6.58 -10.06 14.32
C SER A 71 5.31 -10.47 13.59
N GLU A 72 4.51 -9.49 13.16
CA GLU A 72 3.29 -9.77 12.41
C GLU A 72 3.56 -10.21 10.97
N LEU A 73 4.53 -9.58 10.30
CA LEU A 73 4.87 -9.92 8.92
C LEU A 73 5.56 -11.29 8.79
N MET A 74 6.16 -11.83 9.87
CA MET A 74 6.69 -13.20 9.87
C MET A 74 5.62 -14.26 9.54
N ARG A 75 4.35 -13.99 9.81
CA ARG A 75 3.22 -14.86 9.47
C ARG A 75 3.03 -15.04 7.96
N TYR A 76 3.61 -14.15 7.16
CA TYR A 76 3.53 -14.10 5.70
C TYR A 76 4.89 -14.40 5.02
N SER A 77 5.81 -15.01 5.76
CA SER A 77 7.23 -15.18 5.40
C SER A 77 7.47 -15.90 4.07
N ASP A 78 6.61 -16.85 3.69
CA ASP A 78 6.72 -17.58 2.41
C ASP A 78 6.65 -16.66 1.18
N GLN A 79 6.16 -15.43 1.35
CA GLN A 79 6.00 -14.45 0.28
C GLN A 79 6.55 -13.06 0.68
N ALA A 80 7.53 -13.03 1.58
CA ALA A 80 8.12 -11.80 2.13
C ALA A 80 8.73 -10.85 1.10
N LEU A 81 9.02 -11.33 -0.13
CA LEU A 81 9.65 -10.51 -1.17
C LEU A 81 8.83 -9.27 -1.56
N LYS A 82 7.51 -9.31 -1.43
CA LYS A 82 6.63 -8.17 -1.72
C LYS A 82 6.33 -7.29 -0.50
N LEU A 83 6.82 -7.62 0.69
CA LEU A 83 6.56 -6.86 1.92
C LEU A 83 7.74 -5.94 2.21
N HIS A 84 7.54 -4.63 2.11
CA HIS A 84 8.60 -3.64 2.34
C HIS A 84 8.27 -2.75 3.54
N ARG A 85 8.87 -3.09 4.69
CA ARG A 85 8.76 -2.30 5.92
C ARG A 85 9.61 -1.04 5.84
N LEU A 86 9.05 0.06 6.32
CA LEU A 86 9.78 1.29 6.60
C LEU A 86 9.49 1.77 8.03
N GLU A 87 10.53 1.83 8.86
CA GLU A 87 10.43 2.52 10.14
C GLU A 87 10.54 4.03 9.93
N VAL A 88 9.58 4.78 10.47
CA VAL A 88 9.51 6.22 10.34
C VAL A 88 9.51 6.90 11.71
N GLY A 89 10.32 7.95 11.85
CA GLY A 89 10.18 8.87 12.97
C GLY A 89 8.95 9.74 12.76
N VAL A 90 8.20 10.03 13.83
CA VAL A 90 7.15 11.05 13.83
C VAL A 90 7.78 12.38 14.25
N PRO A 91 7.91 13.37 13.35
CA PRO A 91 8.40 14.70 13.70
C PRO A 91 7.52 15.37 14.76
N ALA A 92 8.12 16.23 15.60
CA ALA A 92 7.38 16.92 16.66
C ALA A 92 6.21 17.79 16.13
N TYR A 93 6.35 18.34 14.93
CA TYR A 93 5.29 19.13 14.29
C TYR A 93 4.04 18.32 13.93
N CYS A 94 4.15 16.98 13.83
CA CYS A 94 2.99 16.12 13.58
C CYS A 94 1.93 16.20 14.68
N MET A 95 2.31 16.62 15.90
CA MET A 95 1.35 16.84 16.98
C MET A 95 0.52 18.11 16.79
N ALA A 96 1.04 19.08 16.03
CA ALA A 96 0.37 20.35 15.77
C ALA A 96 -0.51 20.29 14.50
N ASP A 97 -0.08 19.53 13.49
CA ASP A 97 -0.81 19.36 12.23
C ASP A 97 -0.77 17.90 11.77
N PHE A 98 -1.82 17.18 12.11
CA PHE A 98 -1.98 15.78 11.74
C PHE A 98 -2.12 15.61 10.22
N GLY A 99 -2.86 16.49 9.55
CA GLY A 99 -3.08 16.41 8.12
C GLY A 99 -1.77 16.55 7.35
N HIS A 100 -0.96 17.55 7.71
CA HIS A 100 0.37 17.73 7.13
C HIS A 100 1.28 16.53 7.42
N CYS A 101 1.22 15.96 8.63
CA CYS A 101 1.99 14.77 8.97
C CYS A 101 1.68 13.59 8.04
N MET A 102 0.40 13.33 7.80
CA MET A 102 -0.03 12.23 6.93
C MET A 102 0.45 12.42 5.49
N GLU A 103 0.40 13.65 4.96
CA GLU A 103 0.94 13.96 3.64
C GLU A 103 2.46 13.73 3.56
N VAL A 104 3.20 14.08 4.62
CA VAL A 104 4.65 13.81 4.70
C VAL A 104 4.94 12.30 4.72
N LEU A 105 4.16 11.52 5.48
CA LEU A 105 4.32 10.06 5.55
C LEU A 105 3.97 9.39 4.20
N ARG A 106 2.90 9.83 3.54
CA ARG A 106 2.52 9.41 2.18
C ARG A 106 3.60 9.73 1.15
N GLY A 107 4.17 10.92 1.22
CA GLY A 107 5.33 11.32 0.40
C GLY A 107 6.56 10.48 0.69
N THR A 108 6.82 10.16 1.96
CA THR A 108 7.92 9.29 2.39
C THR A 108 7.77 7.87 1.84
N ALA A 109 6.57 7.30 1.90
CA ALA A 109 6.27 5.99 1.32
C ALA A 109 6.51 5.97 -0.20
N THR A 110 6.03 7.00 -0.90
CA THR A 110 6.21 7.16 -2.35
C THR A 110 7.70 7.26 -2.72
N GLN A 111 8.46 8.10 -2.02
CA GLN A 111 9.90 8.24 -2.24
C GLN A 111 10.65 6.94 -1.93
N TYR A 112 10.25 6.23 -0.88
CA TYR A 112 10.85 4.95 -0.53
C TYR A 112 10.64 3.92 -1.64
N ALA A 113 9.40 3.77 -2.12
CA ALA A 113 9.03 2.87 -3.21
C ALA A 113 9.77 3.19 -4.52
N ALA A 114 9.92 4.48 -4.84
CA ALA A 114 10.50 4.95 -6.09
C ALA A 114 12.03 5.04 -6.07
N LEU A 115 12.68 5.23 -4.92
CA LEU A 115 14.11 5.56 -4.87
C LEU A 115 14.94 4.65 -3.94
N ARG A 116 14.33 4.11 -2.88
CA ARG A 116 15.08 3.42 -1.80
C ARG A 116 14.89 1.91 -1.76
N LEU A 117 13.82 1.39 -2.37
CA LEU A 117 13.72 -0.05 -2.61
C LEU A 117 14.90 -0.54 -3.45
N ARG A 118 15.25 -1.81 -3.21
CA ARG A 118 16.23 -2.53 -4.04
C ARG A 118 15.82 -2.43 -5.52
N PRO A 119 16.78 -2.30 -6.45
CA PRO A 119 16.48 -2.01 -7.86
C PRO A 119 15.39 -2.89 -8.48
N GLU A 120 15.35 -4.17 -8.14
CA GLU A 120 14.38 -5.15 -8.64
C GLU A 120 12.95 -4.96 -8.08
N HIS A 121 12.80 -4.30 -6.93
CA HIS A 121 11.51 -4.01 -6.28
C HIS A 121 11.07 -2.54 -6.44
N ARG A 122 11.92 -1.69 -7.01
CA ARG A 122 11.65 -0.25 -7.16
C ARG A 122 10.54 0.01 -8.18
N MET A 123 9.70 0.99 -7.91
CA MET A 123 8.68 1.46 -8.88
C MET A 123 9.32 1.94 -10.18
N GLN A 124 8.65 1.71 -11.31
CA GLN A 124 9.12 2.10 -12.64
C GLN A 124 7.97 2.60 -13.51
N GLY A 125 8.28 3.53 -14.42
CA GLY A 125 7.36 3.95 -15.50
C GLY A 125 5.94 4.27 -15.03
N ASP A 126 4.98 3.46 -15.50
CA ASP A 126 3.54 3.61 -15.27
C ASP A 126 3.02 2.91 -14.00
N ASP A 127 3.89 2.36 -13.15
CA ASP A 127 3.49 1.71 -11.91
C ASP A 127 2.68 2.66 -11.02
N LEU A 128 1.69 2.11 -10.31
CA LEU A 128 0.82 2.88 -9.42
C LEU A 128 1.17 2.60 -7.96
N ILE A 129 1.07 3.63 -7.13
CA ILE A 129 1.06 3.50 -5.67
C ILE A 129 -0.30 3.95 -5.14
N VAL A 130 -0.93 3.07 -4.35
CA VAL A 130 -2.11 3.37 -3.55
C VAL A 130 -1.62 3.88 -2.20
N LEU A 131 -2.12 5.05 -1.81
CA LEU A 131 -1.86 5.67 -0.52
C LEU A 131 -3.17 5.59 0.27
N ALA A 132 -3.25 4.65 1.21
CA ALA A 132 -4.47 4.35 1.96
C ALA A 132 -4.18 4.28 3.47
N GLU A 133 -5.21 4.50 4.28
CA GLU A 133 -5.18 4.08 5.68
C GLU A 133 -5.42 2.56 5.81
N ALA A 134 -5.10 1.97 6.96
CA ALA A 134 -5.23 0.52 7.17
C ALA A 134 -6.70 0.03 7.15
N ASP A 135 -7.65 0.91 7.46
CA ASP A 135 -9.09 0.66 7.39
C ASP A 135 -9.72 1.00 6.02
N GLU A 136 -8.96 1.62 5.11
CA GLU A 136 -9.39 1.95 3.75
C GLU A 136 -8.95 0.86 2.76
N ILE A 137 -9.43 -0.37 2.97
CA ILE A 137 -9.05 -1.54 2.16
C ILE A 137 -9.81 -1.54 0.84
N LEU A 138 -9.09 -1.41 -0.28
CA LEU A 138 -9.68 -1.62 -1.62
C LEU A 138 -10.06 -3.08 -1.82
N SER A 139 -11.08 -3.34 -2.64
CA SER A 139 -11.37 -4.71 -3.08
C SER A 139 -10.27 -5.23 -4.01
N ALA A 140 -10.07 -6.54 -4.01
CA ALA A 140 -9.15 -7.20 -4.93
C ALA A 140 -9.50 -6.93 -6.40
N GLU A 141 -10.80 -6.83 -6.72
CA GLU A 141 -11.28 -6.45 -8.05
C GLU A 141 -10.82 -5.05 -8.45
N THR A 142 -10.92 -4.07 -7.55
CA THR A 142 -10.46 -2.70 -7.80
C THR A 142 -8.96 -2.67 -8.08
N VAL A 143 -8.15 -3.41 -7.31
CA VAL A 143 -6.70 -3.50 -7.56
C VAL A 143 -6.41 -4.15 -8.91
N LEU A 144 -7.11 -5.23 -9.27
CA LEU A 144 -6.98 -5.84 -10.59
C LEU A 144 -7.36 -4.86 -11.71
N GLN A 145 -8.42 -4.06 -11.55
CA GLN A 145 -8.76 -3.01 -12.52
C GLN A 145 -7.65 -1.96 -12.61
N LEU A 146 -7.05 -1.52 -11.50
CA LEU A 146 -5.92 -0.58 -11.53
C LEU A 146 -4.73 -1.15 -12.31
N LYS A 147 -4.45 -2.45 -12.18
CA LYS A 147 -3.39 -3.14 -12.93
C LYS A 147 -3.65 -3.22 -14.42
N HIS A 148 -4.90 -3.46 -14.81
CA HIS A 148 -5.27 -3.80 -16.19
C HIS A 148 -5.94 -2.66 -16.97
N CYS A 149 -6.30 -1.55 -16.34
CA CYS A 149 -7.04 -0.46 -16.97
C CYS A 149 -6.31 0.89 -16.83
N ARG A 150 -6.46 1.77 -17.83
CA ARG A 150 -5.78 3.08 -17.91
C ARG A 150 -6.62 4.19 -17.27
N PHE A 151 -6.75 4.13 -15.94
CA PHE A 151 -7.33 5.23 -15.19
C PHE A 151 -6.45 6.49 -15.28
N ARG A 152 -7.09 7.67 -15.23
CA ARG A 152 -6.37 8.94 -15.05
C ARG A 152 -6.05 9.11 -13.56
N THR A 153 -4.82 9.47 -13.25
CA THR A 153 -4.36 9.72 -11.87
C THR A 153 -4.43 11.21 -11.52
N PRO A 154 -4.70 11.59 -10.26
CA PRO A 154 -5.00 10.70 -9.14
C PRO A 154 -6.39 10.04 -9.25
N VAL A 155 -6.51 8.81 -8.75
CA VAL A 155 -7.80 8.12 -8.61
C VAL A 155 -8.25 8.30 -7.17
N LEU A 156 -9.45 8.84 -6.98
CA LEU A 156 -10.05 9.01 -5.65
C LEU A 156 -11.17 7.98 -5.50
N PHE A 157 -11.07 7.16 -4.46
CA PHE A 157 -12.11 6.21 -4.08
C PHE A 157 -12.96 6.81 -2.96
N GLY A 158 -14.28 6.71 -3.09
CA GLY A 158 -15.20 7.09 -2.04
C GLY A 158 -15.65 5.86 -1.25
N LEU A 159 -15.84 6.02 0.06
CA LEU A 159 -16.49 4.99 0.87
C LEU A 159 -17.93 4.82 0.40
N GLN A 160 -18.25 3.60 -0.04
CA GLN A 160 -19.63 3.19 -0.32
C GLN A 160 -20.26 2.89 1.05
N ARG A 161 -21.27 3.68 1.44
CA ARG A 161 -22.06 3.45 2.66
C ARG A 161 -23.28 2.59 2.36
#